data_AF-V8BB71-F1
#
_entry.id   AF-V8BB71-F1
#
_cell.length_a   1.000
_cell.length_b   1.000
_cell.length_c   1.000
_cell.angle_alpha   90.00
_cell.angle_beta   90.00
_cell.angle_gamma   90.00
#
_symmetry.space_group_name_H-M   'P 1'
#
loop_
_entity.id
_entity.type
_entity.pdbx_description
1 polymer ?
#
loop_
_entity_poly.entity_id
_entity_poly.type
_entity_poly.pdbx_seq_one_letter_code
_entity_poly.pdbx_strand_id
1 'polypeptide(L)' 'MKSTQYTIKDNNTNNTHSFYSPSLGASVLINDDVFNNIRDEEIELRALELLSIFLDKYFG' A
#
# COMPACT_ATOMS: atom_id res chain seq x y z
N MET A 1 27.65 -2.10 -15.40
CA MET A 1 26.28 -1.59 -15.60
C MET A 1 26.21 -0.19 -15.00
N LYS A 2 25.83 0.84 -15.75
CA LYS A 2 25.61 2.19 -15.19
C LYS A 2 24.22 2.20 -14.55
N SER A 3 24.17 2.31 -13.22
CA SER A 3 22.93 2.52 -12.48
C SER A 3 22.50 3.97 -12.70
N THR A 4 21.44 4.18 -13.49
CA THR A 4 20.80 5.48 -13.60
C THR A 4 19.99 5.70 -12.32
N GLN A 5 20.62 6.28 -11.30
CA GLN A 5 19.88 6.82 -10.17
C GLN A 5 19.18 8.08 -10.66
N TYR A 6 17.87 7.99 -10.87
CA TYR A 6 17.00 9.15 -11.06
C TYR A 6 16.98 9.92 -9.73
N THR A 7 17.82 10.95 -9.62
CA THR A 7 17.75 11.89 -8.50
C THR A 7 16.46 12.69 -8.63
N ILE A 8 15.42 12.25 -7.91
CA ILE A 8 14.23 13.06 -7.67
C ILE A 8 14.65 14.10 -6.63
N LYS A 9 14.68 15.36 -7.07
CA LYS A 9 15.01 16.51 -6.22
C LYS A 9 14.01 16.61 -5.07
N ASP A 10 14.55 16.58 -3.86
CA ASP A 10 13.84 16.85 -2.62
C ASP A 10 13.08 18.17 -2.70
N ASN A 11 11.75 18.11 -2.62
CA ASN A 11 10.95 19.25 -2.22
C ASN A 11 9.76 18.76 -1.36
N ASN A 12 9.99 18.77 -0.06
CA ASN A 12 9.02 19.11 0.98
C ASN A 12 7.66 18.37 0.98
N THR A 13 7.68 17.07 1.28
CA THR A 13 6.74 16.28 2.13
C THR A 13 7.21 14.82 2.03
N ASN A 14 7.84 14.24 3.05
CA ASN A 14 8.56 12.96 2.95
C ASN A 14 7.68 11.68 3.02
N ASN A 15 6.41 11.76 2.63
CA ASN A 15 5.44 10.67 2.64
C ASN A 15 5.66 9.68 1.48
N THR A 16 6.92 9.40 1.12
CA THR A 16 7.25 8.47 0.04
C THR A 16 8.28 7.46 0.52
N HIS A 17 7.92 6.18 0.50
CA HIS A 17 8.78 5.07 0.88
C HIS A 17 9.25 4.27 -0.34
N SER A 18 10.51 3.83 -0.29
CA SER A 18 11.13 2.99 -1.32
C SER A 18 11.03 1.52 -0.95
N PHE A 19 10.34 0.73 -1.76
CA PHE A 19 10.23 -0.73 -1.60
C PHE A 19 11.00 -1.44 -2.73
N TYR A 20 11.88 -2.36 -2.38
CA TYR A 20 12.54 -3.20 -3.38
C TYR A 20 11.55 -4.24 -3.90
N SER A 21 11.32 -4.26 -5.21
CA SER A 21 10.50 -5.26 -5.89
C SER A 21 11.41 -6.31 -6.52
N PRO A 22 11.44 -7.55 -5.98
CA PRO A 22 12.26 -8.62 -6.56
C PRO A 22 11.85 -8.99 -7.98
N SER A 23 10.56 -8.85 -8.33
CA SER A 23 10.06 -9.15 -9.67
C SER A 23 10.52 -8.13 -10.72
N LEU A 24 10.69 -6.87 -10.31
CA LEU A 24 11.17 -5.79 -11.18
C LEU A 24 12.70 -5.61 -11.11
N GLY A 25 13.37 -6.25 -10.14
CA GLY A 25 14.79 -6.07 -9.88
C GLY A 25 15.15 -4.62 -9.52
N ALA A 26 14.18 -3.84 -9.02
CA ALA A 26 14.32 -2.40 -8.82
C ALA A 26 13.50 -1.92 -7.62
N SER A 27 13.92 -0.78 -7.06
CA SER A 27 13.18 -0.09 -6.02
C SER A 27 12.08 0.79 -6.61
N VAL A 28 10.88 0.67 -6.05
CA VAL A 28 9.69 1.44 -6.40
C VAL A 28 9.42 2.44 -5.29
N LEU A 29 9.16 3.70 -5.67
CA LEU A 29 8.75 4.74 -4.75
C LEU A 29 7.23 4.72 -4.64
N ILE A 30 6.72 4.59 -3.42
CA ILE A 30 5.30 4.54 -3.08
C ILE A 30 4.97 5.76 -2.25
N ASN A 31 3.90 6.48 -2.61
CA ASN A 31 3.35 7.53 -1.77
C ASN A 31 2.52 6.91 -0.65
N ASP A 32 2.87 7.22 0.59
CA ASP A 32 2.28 6.64 1.80
C ASP A 32 0.82 7.04 1.98
N ASP A 33 0.43 8.27 1.63
CA ASP A 33 -0.96 8.73 1.78
C ASP A 33 -1.88 7.97 0.82
N VAL A 34 -1.45 7.82 -0.45
CA VAL A 34 -2.21 7.05 -1.44
C VAL A 34 -2.24 5.57 -1.06
N PHE A 35 -1.13 5.02 -0.58
CA PHE A 35 -1.06 3.64 -0.14
C PHE A 35 -1.93 3.37 1.09
N ASN A 36 -1.90 4.27 2.08
CA ASN A 36 -2.70 4.15 3.30
C ASN A 36 -4.19 4.24 2.98
N ASN A 37 -4.63 5.13 2.08
CA ASN A 37 -6.03 5.21 1.67
C ASN A 37 -6.52 3.88 1.05
N ILE A 38 -5.73 3.28 0.15
CA ILE A 38 -6.06 1.98 -0.45
C ILE A 38 -6.13 0.89 0.64
N ARG A 39 -5.16 0.89 1.55
CA ARG A 39 -5.11 -0.09 2.64
C ARG A 39 -6.32 0.04 3.58
N ASP A 40 -6.71 1.26 3.91
CA ASP A 40 -7.80 1.51 4.84
C ASP A 40 -9.14 1.07 4.23
N GLU A 41 -9.38 1.35 2.94
CA GLU A 41 -10.53 0.83 2.18
C GLU A 41 -10.57 -0.72 2.17
N GLU A 42 -9.42 -1.38 1.97
CA GLU A 42 -9.33 -2.84 2.00
C GLU A 42 -9.61 -3.41 3.40
N ILE A 43 -9.09 -2.76 4.45
CA ILE A 43 -9.33 -3.15 5.85
C ILE A 43 -10.82 -3.05 6.18
N GLU A 44 -11.47 -1.94 5.80
CA GLU A 44 -12.92 -1.75 6.02
C GLU A 44 -13.73 -2.83 5.31
N LEU A 45 -13.41 -3.13 4.05
CA LEU A 45 -14.10 -4.18 3.29
C LEU A 45 -13.95 -5.55 3.95
N ARG A 46 -12.72 -5.93 4.33
CA ARG A 46 -12.48 -7.21 5.02
C ARG A 46 -13.18 -7.29 6.37
N ALA A 47 -13.29 -6.18 7.09
CA ALA A 47 -14.04 -6.13 8.36
C ALA A 47 -15.53 -6.37 8.13
N LEU A 48 -16.12 -5.78 7.07
CA LEU A 48 -17.51 -5.99 6.70
C LEU A 48 -17.79 -7.45 6.28
N GLU A 49 -16.88 -8.06 5.52
CA GLU A 49 -16.99 -9.48 5.15
C GLU A 49 -16.98 -10.38 6.40
N LEU A 50 -16.06 -10.15 7.33
CA LEU A 50 -15.98 -10.89 8.59
C LEU A 50 -17.22 -10.69 9.45
N LEU A 51 -17.76 -9.48 9.51
CA LEU A 51 -18.99 -9.19 10.23
C LEU A 51 -20.18 -9.93 9.59
N SER A 52 -20.27 -9.95 8.27
CA SER A 52 -21.31 -10.70 7.55
C SER A 52 -21.24 -12.19 7.87
N ILE A 53 -20.05 -12.79 7.82
CA ILE A 53 -19.84 -14.21 8.17
C ILE A 53 -20.22 -14.47 9.62
N PHE A 54 -19.87 -13.57 10.53
CA PHE A 54 -20.24 -13.68 11.94
C PHE A 54 -21.77 -13.65 12.11
N LEU A 55 -22.45 -12.68 11.51
CA LEU A 55 -23.90 -12.55 11.64
C LEU A 55 -24.63 -13.76 11.07
N ASP A 56 -24.22 -14.24 9.90
CA ASP A 56 -24.78 -15.45 9.29
C ASP A 56 -24.62 -16.67 10.21
N LYS A 57 -23.45 -16.83 10.84
CA LYS A 57 -23.18 -17.96 11.75
C LYS A 57 -24.05 -17.98 13.01
N TYR A 58 -24.39 -16.82 13.56
CA TYR A 58 -25.08 -16.73 14.86
C TYR A 58 -26.56 -16.34 14.77
N PHE A 59 -26.99 -15.77 13.64
CA PHE A 59 -28.34 -15.24 13.46
C PHE A 59 -29.00 -15.66 12.12
N GLY A 60 -28.30 -16.41 11.26
CA GLY A 60 -28.81 -16.97 10.00
C GLY A 60 -29.51 -18.31 10.15
#